data_AF-A0A956Q450-F1
#
_entry.id   AF-A0A956Q450-F1
#
_cell.length_a   1.000
_cell.length_b   1.000
_cell.length_c   1.000
_cell.angle_alpha   90.00
_cell.angle_beta   90.00
_cell.angle_gamma   90.00
#
_symmetry.space_group_name_H-M   'P 1'
#
loop_
_entity.id
_entity.type
_entity.pdbx_description
1 polymer ?
#
loop_
_entity_poly.entity_id
_entity_poly.type
_entity_poly.pdbx_seq_one_letter_code
_entity_poly.pdbx_strand_id
1 'polypeptide(L)'
;MGFAASQARYIMLTARKSDLELQGQFINQARQALANIVGALFTISANLEPESPAALALQARIAAIQTIDKALELNMKRIETQREAIVTEIAAVNKVIQKNIEMSFKTFA
;
A
#
# COMPACT_ATOMS: atom_id res chain seq x y z
N MET A 1 -8.27 -23.29 26.32
CA MET A 1 -8.55 -23.31 24.87
C MET A 1 -8.02 -22.08 24.09
N GLY A 2 -7.22 -21.16 24.66
CA GLY A 2 -6.97 -19.86 24.01
C GLY A 2 -5.68 -19.69 23.20
N PHE A 3 -4.58 -20.39 23.54
CA PHE A 3 -3.24 -20.03 23.03
C PHE A 3 -3.00 -20.40 21.57
N ALA A 4 -3.25 -21.66 21.18
CA ALA A 4 -3.06 -22.11 19.80
C ALA A 4 -3.95 -21.34 18.81
N ALA A 5 -5.20 -21.02 19.21
CA ALA A 5 -6.11 -20.21 18.42
C ALA A 5 -5.62 -18.76 18.25
N SER A 6 -5.10 -18.12 19.32
CA SER A 6 -4.53 -16.78 19.22
C SER A 6 -3.26 -16.73 18.38
N GLN A 7 -2.42 -17.78 18.44
CA GLN A 7 -1.22 -17.89 17.60
C GLN A 7 -1.58 -18.10 16.12
N ALA A 8 -2.59 -18.94 15.82
CA ALA A 8 -3.07 -19.12 14.46
C ALA A 8 -3.61 -17.81 13.86
N ARG A 9 -4.38 -17.04 14.64
CA ARG A 9 -4.87 -15.71 14.23
C ARG A 9 -3.72 -14.73 14.00
N TYR A 10 -2.72 -14.71 14.87
CA TYR A 10 -1.54 -13.87 14.72
C TYR A 10 -0.79 -14.14 13.40
N ILE A 11 -0.59 -15.43 13.06
CA ILE A 11 0.06 -15.83 11.79
C ILE A 11 -0.77 -15.36 10.59
N MET A 12 -2.09 -15.57 10.63
CA MET A 12 -2.99 -15.15 9.55
C MET A 12 -2.96 -13.63 9.33
N LEU A 13 -3.03 -12.85 10.41
CA LEU A 13 -2.99 -11.38 10.33
C LEU A 13 -1.62 -10.87 9.85
N THR A 14 -0.54 -11.51 10.28
CA THR A 14 0.82 -11.17 9.82
C THR A 14 0.99 -11.45 8.33
N ALA A 15 0.49 -12.60 7.85
CA ALA A 15 0.46 -12.91 6.43
C ALA A 15 -0.34 -11.85 5.65
N ARG A 16 -1.55 -11.51 6.13
CA ARG A 16 -2.38 -10.48 5.49
C ARG A 16 -1.72 -9.10 5.47
N LYS A 17 -1.02 -8.71 6.53
CA LYS A 17 -0.23 -7.48 6.58
C LYS A 17 0.86 -7.49 5.51
N SER A 18 1.61 -8.60 5.38
CA SER A 18 2.65 -8.77 4.38
C SER A 18 2.09 -8.63 2.95
N ASP A 19 0.92 -9.22 2.68
CA ASP A 19 0.26 -9.11 1.38
C ASP A 19 -0.10 -7.65 1.04
N LEU A 20 -0.64 -6.91 2.00
CA LEU A 20 -0.99 -5.50 1.83
C LEU A 20 0.26 -4.64 1.60
N GLU A 21 1.35 -4.91 2.30
CA GLU A 21 2.63 -4.20 2.11
C GLU A 21 3.21 -4.44 0.71
N LEU A 22 3.18 -5.69 0.25
CA LEU A 22 3.62 -6.06 -1.10
C LEU A 22 2.74 -5.43 -2.18
N GLN A 23 1.42 -5.39 -2.00
CA GLN A 23 0.52 -4.66 -2.90
C GLN A 23 0.84 -3.16 -2.94
N GLY A 24 1.10 -2.54 -1.79
CA GLY A 24 1.51 -1.14 -1.72
C GLY A 24 2.84 -0.87 -2.43
N GLN A 25 3.81 -1.79 -2.30
CA GLN A 25 5.08 -1.71 -3.03
C GLN A 25 4.87 -1.75 -4.55
N PHE A 26 4.03 -2.66 -5.05
CA PHE A 26 3.72 -2.72 -6.49
C PHE A 26 3.06 -1.45 -7.00
N ILE A 27 2.13 -0.86 -6.23
CA ILE A 27 1.51 0.41 -6.61
C ILE A 27 2.55 1.52 -6.66
N ASN A 28 3.44 1.60 -5.68
CA ASN A 28 4.50 2.60 -5.67
C ASN A 28 5.46 2.43 -6.85
N GLN A 29 5.80 1.21 -7.25
CA GLN A 29 6.60 0.95 -8.45
C GLN A 29 5.87 1.42 -9.72
N ALA A 30 4.57 1.12 -9.83
CA ALA A 30 3.75 1.58 -10.95
C ALA A 30 3.71 3.12 -11.04
N ARG A 31 3.52 3.81 -9.91
CA ARG A 31 3.55 5.28 -9.84
C ARG A 31 4.89 5.86 -10.27
N GLN A 32 6.01 5.27 -9.82
CA GLN A 32 7.35 5.68 -10.26
C GLN A 32 7.53 5.50 -11.77
N ALA A 33 7.06 4.40 -12.34
CA ALA A 33 7.11 4.17 -13.79
C ALA A 33 6.27 5.23 -14.55
N LEU A 34 5.07 5.54 -14.07
CA LEU A 34 4.23 6.60 -14.65
C LEU A 34 4.90 7.97 -14.54
N ALA A 35 5.53 8.29 -13.41
CA ALA A 35 6.25 9.55 -13.21
C ALA A 35 7.41 9.70 -14.21
N ASN A 36 8.17 8.62 -14.46
CA ASN A 36 9.23 8.62 -15.47
C ASN A 36 8.68 8.87 -16.88
N ILE A 37 7.55 8.23 -17.23
CA ILE A 37 6.87 8.44 -18.52
C ILE A 37 6.39 9.89 -18.65
N VAL A 38 5.75 10.44 -17.62
CA VAL A 38 5.30 11.84 -17.60
C VAL A 38 6.47 12.78 -17.78
N GLY A 39 7.59 12.56 -17.08
CA GLY A 39 8.81 13.35 -17.24
C GLY A 39 9.34 13.32 -18.67
N ALA A 40 9.40 12.15 -19.31
CA ALA A 40 9.82 12.02 -20.70
C ALA A 40 8.87 12.74 -21.67
N LEU A 41 7.55 12.62 -21.46
CA LEU A 41 6.55 13.34 -22.25
C LEU A 41 6.67 14.85 -22.06
N PHE A 42 6.95 15.32 -20.84
CA PHE A 42 7.14 16.75 -20.57
C PHE A 42 8.36 17.30 -21.34
N THR A 43 9.48 16.58 -21.33
CA THR A 43 10.67 16.94 -22.12
C THR A 43 10.37 16.99 -23.62
N ILE A 44 9.57 16.05 -24.15
CA ILE A 44 9.15 16.07 -25.56
C ILE A 44 8.26 17.28 -25.84
N SER A 45 7.32 17.59 -24.95
CA SER A 45 6.43 18.75 -25.09
C SER A 45 7.18 20.09 -25.04
N ALA A 46 8.27 20.17 -24.28
CA ALA A 46 9.09 21.38 -24.17
C ALA A 46 9.86 21.72 -25.47
N ASN A 47 10.08 20.73 -26.35
CA ASN A 47 10.76 20.93 -27.63
C ASN A 47 9.80 21.20 -28.79
N LEU A 48 8.48 21.22 -28.55
CA LEU A 48 7.45 21.48 -29.54
C LEU A 48 7.01 22.95 -29.47
N GLU A 49 6.59 23.49 -30.62
CA GLU A 49 5.98 24.83 -30.66
C GLU A 49 4.69 24.84 -29.80
N PRO A 50 4.48 25.91 -28.99
CA PRO A 50 3.25 26.08 -28.22
C PRO A 50 2.03 26.00 -29.16
N GLU A 51 1.01 25.25 -28.75
CA GLU A 51 -0.27 25.10 -29.47
C GLU A 51 -0.22 24.34 -30.82
N SER A 52 0.92 23.73 -31.17
CA SER A 52 0.93 22.75 -32.26
C SER A 52 -0.05 21.60 -31.96
N PRO A 53 -0.71 21.00 -32.98
CA PRO A 53 -1.62 19.87 -32.77
C PRO A 53 -0.96 18.70 -32.00
N ALA A 54 0.35 18.52 -32.18
CA ALA A 54 1.16 17.53 -31.46
C ALA A 54 1.32 17.86 -29.96
N ALA A 55 1.55 19.14 -29.61
CA ALA A 55 1.65 19.58 -28.22
C ALA A 55 0.32 19.40 -27.47
N LEU A 56 -0.81 19.73 -28.12
CA LEU A 56 -2.15 19.51 -27.54
C LEU A 56 -2.45 18.03 -27.29
N ALA A 57 -2.08 17.15 -28.24
CA ALA A 57 -2.23 15.71 -28.09
C ALA A 57 -1.35 15.15 -26.96
N LEU A 58 -0.12 15.66 -26.78
CA LEU A 58 0.75 15.29 -25.66
C LEU A 58 0.17 15.75 -24.32
N GLN A 59 -0.33 16.99 -24.25
CA GLN A 59 -0.94 17.53 -23.04
C GLN A 59 -2.15 16.68 -22.60
N ALA A 60 -2.99 16.26 -23.54
CA ALA A 60 -4.10 15.36 -23.27
C ALA A 60 -3.63 13.99 -22.73
N ARG A 61 -2.54 13.44 -23.28
CA ARG A 61 -1.93 12.19 -22.79
C ARG A 61 -1.35 12.35 -21.38
N ILE A 62 -0.66 13.45 -21.10
CA ILE A 62 -0.13 13.77 -19.76
C ILE A 62 -1.27 13.85 -18.74
N ALA A 63 -2.36 14.55 -19.08
CA ALA A 63 -3.53 14.65 -18.23
C ALA A 63 -4.17 13.27 -17.96
N ALA A 64 -4.27 12.40 -18.97
CA ALA A 64 -4.77 11.04 -18.79
C ALA A 64 -3.86 10.18 -17.89
N ILE A 65 -2.54 10.33 -17.96
CA ILE A 65 -1.62 9.62 -17.07
C ILE A 65 -1.73 10.15 -15.64
N GLN A 66 -1.93 11.46 -15.46
CA GLN A 66 -2.12 12.08 -14.15
C GLN A 66 -3.40 11.61 -13.46
N THR A 67 -4.50 11.36 -14.21
CA THR A 67 -5.71 10.78 -13.61
C THR A 67 -5.49 9.33 -13.14
N ILE A 68 -4.70 8.55 -13.89
CA ILE A 68 -4.30 7.20 -13.48
C ILE A 68 -3.43 7.25 -12.22
N ASP A 69 -2.43 8.14 -12.16
CA ASP A 69 -1.59 8.29 -10.95
C ASP A 69 -2.44 8.66 -9.72
N LYS A 70 -3.40 9.57 -9.88
CA LYS A 70 -4.35 9.93 -8.81
C LYS A 70 -5.19 8.73 -8.35
N ALA A 71 -5.63 7.87 -9.27
CA ALA A 71 -6.37 6.66 -8.92
C ALA A 71 -5.48 5.66 -8.17
N LEU A 72 -4.22 5.49 -8.60
CA LEU A 72 -3.24 4.66 -7.90
C LEU A 72 -2.92 5.19 -6.50
N GLU A 73 -2.84 6.50 -6.33
CA GLU A 73 -2.66 7.13 -5.02
C GLU A 73 -3.84 6.85 -4.06
N LEU A 74 -5.08 6.96 -4.56
CA LEU A 74 -6.26 6.63 -3.76
C LEU A 74 -6.28 5.14 -3.35
N ASN A 75 -5.87 4.26 -4.27
CA ASN A 75 -5.72 2.84 -3.98
C ASN A 75 -4.63 2.58 -2.93
N MET A 76 -3.49 3.30 -3.01
CA MET A 76 -2.41 3.22 -2.03
C MET A 76 -2.91 3.64 -0.63
N LYS A 77 -3.58 4.79 -0.53
CA LYS A 77 -4.18 5.27 0.73
C LYS A 77 -5.12 4.25 1.34
N ARG A 78 -5.96 3.60 0.52
CA ARG A 78 -6.85 2.53 0.99
C ARG A 78 -6.06 1.33 1.56
N ILE A 79 -4.99 0.90 0.89
CA ILE A 79 -4.14 -0.19 1.36
C ILE A 79 -3.43 0.19 2.67
N GLU A 80 -2.97 1.42 2.80
CA GLU A 80 -2.36 1.94 4.03
C GLU A 80 -3.34 1.90 5.20
N THR A 81 -4.57 2.40 5.01
CA THR A 81 -5.61 2.33 6.04
C THR A 81 -5.94 0.87 6.43
N GLN A 82 -6.04 -0.03 5.45
CA GLN A 82 -6.25 -1.46 5.73
C GLN A 82 -5.09 -2.06 6.52
N ARG A 83 -3.86 -1.73 6.16
CA ARG A 83 -2.66 -2.20 6.84
C ARG A 83 -2.60 -1.70 8.28
N GLU A 84 -2.91 -0.44 8.52
CA GLU A 84 -2.97 0.14 9.87
C GLU A 84 -4.01 -0.57 10.74
N ALA A 85 -5.20 -0.84 10.21
CA ALA A 85 -6.23 -1.60 10.92
C ALA A 85 -5.73 -3.01 11.29
N ILE A 86 -5.07 -3.72 10.37
CA ILE A 86 -4.48 -5.03 10.64
C ILE A 86 -3.35 -4.95 11.67
N VAL A 87 -2.52 -3.91 11.63
CA VAL A 87 -1.46 -3.69 12.65
C VAL A 87 -2.06 -3.50 14.03
N THR A 88 -3.15 -2.72 14.15
CA THR A 88 -3.89 -2.58 15.42
C THR A 88 -4.46 -3.92 15.88
N GLU A 89 -5.00 -4.73 14.96
CA GLU A 89 -5.51 -6.06 15.29
C GLU A 89 -4.40 -7.00 15.78
N ILE A 90 -3.23 -6.99 15.14
CA ILE A 90 -2.05 -7.75 15.56
C ILE A 90 -1.62 -7.36 16.97
N ALA A 91 -1.58 -6.06 17.28
CA ALA A 91 -1.22 -5.57 18.61
C ALA A 91 -2.21 -6.05 19.68
N ALA A 92 -3.51 -6.05 19.38
CA ALA A 92 -4.54 -6.57 20.28
C ALA A 92 -4.40 -8.09 20.51
N VAL A 93 -4.15 -8.87 19.45
CA VAL A 93 -3.95 -10.31 19.54
C VAL A 93 -2.69 -10.65 20.34
N ASN A 94 -1.59 -9.94 20.12
CA ASN A 94 -0.36 -10.09 20.90
C ASN A 94 -0.57 -9.86 22.40
N LYS A 95 -1.38 -8.87 22.78
CA LYS A 95 -1.73 -8.64 24.19
C LYS A 95 -2.48 -9.81 24.81
N VAL A 96 -3.37 -10.46 24.05
CA VAL A 96 -4.10 -11.66 24.52
C VAL A 96 -3.14 -12.85 24.66
N ILE A 97 -2.23 -13.03 23.72
CA ILE A 97 -1.19 -14.07 23.79
C ILE A 97 -0.32 -13.88 25.04
N GLN A 98 0.17 -12.66 25.29
CA GLN A 98 0.98 -12.35 26.48
C GLN A 98 0.24 -12.66 27.78
N LYS A 99 -1.03 -12.23 27.91
CA LYS A 99 -1.85 -12.55 29.08
C LYS A 99 -2.02 -14.06 29.28
N ASN A 100 -2.25 -14.82 28.21
CA ASN A 100 -2.38 -16.27 28.29
C ASN A 100 -1.07 -16.95 28.74
N ILE A 101 0.07 -16.45 28.27
CA ILE A 101 1.39 -16.90 28.71
C ILE A 101 1.58 -16.59 30.20
N GLU A 102 1.33 -15.36 30.65
CA GLU A 102 1.45 -14.96 32.06
C GLU A 102 0.57 -15.80 33.00
N MET A 103 -0.70 -16.02 32.63
CA MET A 103 -1.60 -16.87 33.42
C MET A 103 -1.09 -18.31 33.49
N SER A 104 -0.60 -18.85 32.38
CA SER A 104 -0.03 -20.20 32.35
C SER A 104 1.18 -20.30 33.29
N PHE A 105 2.09 -19.33 33.27
CA PHE A 105 3.24 -19.34 34.19
C PHE A 105 2.81 -19.22 35.67
N LYS A 106 1.84 -18.36 35.99
CA LYS A 106 1.31 -18.22 37.35
C LYS A 106 0.59 -19.47 37.88
N THR A 107 0.06 -20.31 37.00
CA THR A 107 -0.55 -21.59 37.42
C THR A 107 0.48 -22.68 37.72
N PHE A 108 1.74 -22.51 37.32
CA PHE A 108 2.81 -23.50 37.52
C PHE A 108 3.86 -23.08 38.56
N ALA A 109 3.73 -21.89 39.17
CA ALA A 109 4.55 -21.39 40.27
C ALA A 109 3.72 -21.34 41.56
#